data_AF-A0A0S8HSC8-F1
#
_entry.id   AF-A0A0S8HSC8-F1
#
_cell.length_a   1.000
_cell.length_b   1.000
_cell.length_c   1.000
_cell.angle_alpha   90.00
_cell.angle_beta   90.00
_cell.angle_gamma   90.00
#
_symmetry.space_group_name_H-M   'P 1'
#
loop_
_entity.id
_entity.type
_entity.pdbx_description
1 polymer ?
#
loop_
_entity_poly.entity_id
_entity_poly.type
_entity_poly.pdbx_seq_one_letter_code
_entity_poly.pdbx_strand_id
1 'polypeptide(L)'
;MSAEYIKNYGMILAAEESFARRVALGLWVKRPLTTWHYLIPGMFFFDLLRRNQAVSRYSAVFLLPRKAALDAALDIMRGEPREARFSRAEEEIRKWLQSLDLFTEGLLRGHREQISVLVEHYSVLLREEGDAYPSLLRRCYRTRQDYQAYLRRLEAADRAVADQHGHTPEIWGRLRAEKAQVEELRRKEIEQVYPEDR
;
A
#
# COMPACT_ATOMS: atom_id res chain seq x y z
N MET A 1 -4.87 11.37 24.46
CA MET A 1 -5.86 10.71 23.58
C MET A 1 -5.95 11.37 22.20
N SER A 2 -6.45 12.61 22.04
CA SER A 2 -6.66 13.21 20.70
C SER A 2 -5.39 13.52 19.91
N ALA A 3 -4.35 14.04 20.57
CA ALA A 3 -3.09 14.40 19.93
C ALA A 3 -2.27 13.18 19.45
N GLU A 4 -2.48 12.03 20.08
CA GLU A 4 -1.65 10.84 19.88
C GLU A 4 -2.03 10.06 18.62
N TYR A 5 -3.32 9.82 18.38
CA TYR A 5 -3.74 9.20 17.13
C TYR A 5 -3.47 10.10 15.91
N ILE A 6 -3.45 11.44 16.06
CA ILE A 6 -3.09 12.37 14.96
C ILE A 6 -1.61 12.25 14.62
N LYS A 7 -0.75 12.16 15.64
CA LYS A 7 0.68 11.90 15.46
C LYS A 7 0.89 10.54 14.78
N ASN A 8 0.22 9.49 15.27
CA ASN A 8 0.29 8.15 14.70
C ASN A 8 -0.18 8.11 13.26
N TYR A 9 -1.28 8.81 12.93
CA TYR A 9 -1.77 8.94 11.56
C TYR A 9 -0.67 9.48 10.64
N GLY A 10 0.01 10.56 11.02
CA GLY A 10 1.11 11.13 10.22
C GLY A 10 2.27 10.15 10.03
N MET A 11 2.63 9.41 11.08
CA MET A 11 3.70 8.39 11.01
C MET A 11 3.32 7.21 10.10
N ILE A 12 2.09 6.71 10.21
CA ILE A 12 1.57 5.60 9.39
C ILE A 12 1.49 6.04 7.92
N LEU A 13 0.94 7.23 7.66
CA LEU A 13 0.83 7.76 6.29
C LEU A 13 2.21 7.92 5.65
N ALA A 14 3.18 8.48 6.37
CA ALA A 14 4.55 8.61 5.87
C ALA A 14 5.22 7.26 5.58
N ALA A 15 4.95 6.24 6.42
CA ALA A 15 5.43 4.88 6.22
C ALA A 15 4.82 4.25 4.94
N GLU A 16 3.50 4.39 4.75
CA GLU A 16 2.79 3.90 3.56
C GLU A 16 3.24 4.62 2.28
N GLU A 17 3.45 5.94 2.31
CA GLU A 17 4.00 6.70 1.18
C GLU A 17 5.43 6.27 0.82
N SER A 18 6.26 6.00 1.83
CA SER A 18 7.62 5.46 1.63
C SER A 18 7.57 4.04 1.06
N PHE A 19 6.64 3.22 1.55
CA PHE A 19 6.42 1.86 1.06
C PHE A 19 5.97 1.86 -0.41
N ALA A 20 4.93 2.64 -0.75
CA ALA A 20 4.42 2.78 -2.11
C ALA A 20 5.51 3.24 -3.09
N ARG A 21 6.33 4.22 -2.70
CA ARG A 21 7.49 4.68 -3.49
C ARG A 21 8.52 3.57 -3.71
N ARG A 22 8.83 2.77 -2.69
CA ARG A 22 9.78 1.63 -2.81
C ARG A 22 9.24 0.52 -3.71
N VAL A 23 7.94 0.24 -3.66
CA VAL A 23 7.27 -0.72 -4.57
C VAL A 23 7.36 -0.21 -6.00
N ALA A 24 6.97 1.05 -6.24
CA ALA A 24 7.01 1.69 -7.54
C ALA A 24 8.44 1.68 -8.13
N LEU A 25 9.45 2.06 -7.34
CA LEU A 25 10.84 2.06 -7.78
C LEU A 25 11.31 0.65 -8.17
N GLY A 26 10.97 -0.38 -7.38
CA GLY A 26 11.38 -1.76 -7.65
C GLY A 26 10.77 -2.35 -8.92
N LEU A 27 9.54 -1.97 -9.26
CA LEU A 27 8.89 -2.35 -10.51
C LEU A 27 9.57 -1.74 -11.74
N TRP A 28 10.04 -0.49 -11.63
CA TRP A 28 10.66 0.22 -12.73
C TRP A 28 12.13 -0.16 -12.96
N VAL A 29 12.90 -0.48 -11.90
CA VAL A 29 14.31 -0.93 -12.02
C VAL A 29 14.45 -2.24 -12.79
N LYS A 30 13.41 -3.08 -12.84
CA LYS A 30 13.39 -4.34 -13.59
C LYS A 30 13.17 -4.17 -15.11
N ARG A 31 12.96 -2.95 -15.62
CA ARG A 31 12.90 -2.70 -17.07
C ARG A 31 14.32 -2.50 -17.61
N PRO A 32 14.69 -3.13 -18.75
CA PRO A 32 15.98 -2.87 -19.36
C PRO A 32 16.08 -1.38 -19.72
N LEU A 33 17.21 -0.76 -19.39
CA LEU A 33 17.53 0.59 -19.81
C LEU A 33 17.49 0.65 -21.34
N THR A 34 16.79 1.64 -21.90
CA THR A 34 16.72 1.83 -23.35
C THR A 34 18.14 2.07 -23.89
N THR A 35 18.53 1.38 -24.98
CA THR A 35 19.90 1.44 -25.56
C THR A 35 20.38 2.85 -25.92
N TRP A 36 19.47 3.83 -25.98
CA TRP A 36 19.74 5.25 -26.21
C TRP A 36 20.75 5.90 -25.26
N HIS A 37 20.99 5.33 -24.07
CA HIS A 37 22.00 5.82 -23.11
C HIS A 37 23.43 5.81 -23.66
N TYR A 38 23.72 4.94 -24.64
CA TYR A 38 25.03 4.87 -25.30
C TYR A 38 25.18 5.84 -26.47
N LEU A 39 24.07 6.42 -26.96
CA LEU A 39 24.06 7.20 -28.21
C LEU A 39 23.99 8.72 -27.99
N ILE A 40 23.38 9.20 -26.89
CA ILE A 40 23.18 10.64 -26.64
C ILE A 40 23.42 10.98 -25.16
N PRO A 41 24.57 11.60 -24.81
CA PRO A 41 24.80 12.13 -23.47
C PRO A 41 23.74 13.20 -23.13
N GLY A 42 22.97 12.99 -22.05
CA GLY A 42 21.90 13.91 -21.60
C GLY A 42 20.48 13.38 -21.72
N MET A 43 20.23 12.38 -22.57
CA MET A 43 18.88 11.78 -22.72
C MET A 43 18.42 11.03 -21.45
N PHE A 44 19.37 10.64 -20.59
CA PHE A 44 19.13 10.06 -19.26
C PHE A 44 18.29 10.96 -18.34
N PHE A 45 18.35 12.30 -18.49
CA PHE A 45 17.54 13.20 -17.67
C PHE A 45 16.04 13.07 -17.98
N PHE A 46 15.68 12.87 -19.26
CA PHE A 46 14.29 12.67 -19.66
C PHE A 46 13.76 11.31 -19.21
N ASP A 47 14.59 10.26 -19.27
CA ASP A 47 14.24 8.94 -18.73
C ASP A 47 14.10 9.00 -17.20
N LEU A 48 14.94 9.77 -16.49
CA LEU A 48 14.83 10.00 -15.05
C LEU A 48 13.56 10.79 -14.68
N LEU A 49 13.23 11.83 -15.46
CA LEU A 49 11.99 12.62 -15.27
C LEU A 49 10.74 11.77 -15.53
N ARG A 50 10.72 11.00 -16.62
CA ARG A 50 9.65 10.03 -16.91
C ARG A 50 9.56 8.97 -15.81
N ARG A 51 10.69 8.47 -15.31
CA ARG A 51 10.77 7.52 -14.19
C ARG A 51 10.17 8.12 -12.92
N ASN A 52 10.54 9.34 -12.55
CA ASN A 52 10.00 10.01 -11.36
C ASN A 52 8.49 10.26 -11.48
N GLN A 53 8.01 10.70 -12.64
CA GLN A 53 6.58 10.87 -12.88
C GLN A 53 5.82 9.55 -12.82
N ALA A 54 6.36 8.48 -13.40
CA ALA A 54 5.69 7.18 -13.41
C ALA A 54 5.72 6.50 -12.04
N VAL A 55 6.82 6.63 -11.29
CA VAL A 55 6.92 6.22 -9.89
C VAL A 55 5.90 6.98 -9.04
N SER A 56 5.77 8.29 -9.23
CA SER A 56 4.80 9.12 -8.51
C SER A 56 3.36 8.73 -8.81
N ARG A 57 3.00 8.52 -10.09
CA ARG A 57 1.65 8.10 -10.50
C ARG A 57 1.29 6.73 -9.97
N TYR A 58 2.20 5.77 -10.07
CA TYR A 58 1.98 4.42 -9.57
C TYR A 58 1.88 4.40 -8.03
N SER A 59 2.75 5.16 -7.35
CA SER A 59 2.67 5.29 -5.89
C SER A 59 1.32 5.86 -5.46
N ALA A 60 0.77 6.83 -6.18
CA ALA A 60 -0.55 7.39 -5.89
C ALA A 60 -1.68 6.36 -6.07
N VAL A 61 -1.63 5.55 -7.14
CA VAL A 61 -2.58 4.45 -7.39
C VAL A 61 -2.51 3.38 -6.31
N PHE A 62 -1.30 2.96 -5.94
CA PHE A 62 -1.08 1.96 -4.89
C PHE A 62 -1.49 2.46 -3.49
N LEU A 63 -1.28 3.74 -3.23
CA LEU A 63 -1.55 4.39 -1.94
C LEU A 63 -3.03 4.68 -1.73
N LEU A 64 -3.82 4.93 -2.78
CA LEU A 64 -5.20 5.41 -2.64
C LEU A 64 -6.08 4.50 -1.77
N PRO A 65 -6.18 3.17 -2.01
CA PRO A 65 -6.99 2.31 -1.14
C PRO A 65 -6.49 2.26 0.31
N ARG A 66 -5.17 2.37 0.50
CA ARG A 66 -4.51 2.37 1.82
C ARG A 66 -4.78 3.67 2.57
N LYS A 67 -4.77 4.79 1.88
CA LYS A 67 -5.12 6.09 2.45
C LYS A 67 -6.60 6.14 2.81
N ALA A 68 -7.49 5.70 1.92
CA ALA A 68 -8.93 5.64 2.20
C ALA A 68 -9.23 4.78 3.44
N ALA A 69 -8.53 3.64 3.60
CA ALA A 69 -8.63 2.81 4.80
C ALA A 69 -8.06 3.49 6.07
N LEU A 70 -6.95 4.21 5.95
CA LEU A 70 -6.36 4.95 7.08
C LEU A 70 -7.25 6.12 7.53
N ASP A 71 -7.82 6.86 6.58
CA ASP A 71 -8.78 7.94 6.84
C ASP A 71 -10.04 7.38 7.51
N ALA A 72 -10.56 6.26 7.03
CA ALA A 72 -11.68 5.57 7.67
C ALA A 72 -11.35 5.11 9.09
N ALA A 73 -10.14 4.60 9.35
CA ALA A 73 -9.70 4.20 10.69
C ALA A 73 -9.59 5.41 11.64
N LEU A 74 -9.08 6.55 11.16
CA LEU A 74 -8.99 7.79 11.94
C LEU A 74 -10.39 8.31 12.31
N ASP A 75 -11.31 8.29 11.36
CA ASP A 75 -12.68 8.73 11.56
C ASP A 75 -13.44 7.85 12.56
N ILE A 76 -13.24 6.51 12.51
CA ILE A 76 -13.74 5.59 13.53
C ILE A 76 -13.18 5.94 14.91
N MET A 77 -11.89 6.28 15.00
CA MET A 77 -11.27 6.72 16.26
C MET A 77 -11.82 8.04 16.79
N ARG A 78 -12.41 8.88 15.94
CA ARG A 78 -13.09 10.13 16.31
C ARG A 78 -14.55 9.91 16.77
N GLY A 79 -15.02 8.67 16.80
CA GLY A 79 -16.35 8.31 17.29
C GLY A 79 -17.42 8.23 16.21
N GLU A 80 -17.04 8.23 14.94
CA GLU A 80 -17.99 8.09 13.84
C GLU A 80 -18.36 6.60 13.59
N PRO A 81 -19.59 6.31 13.13
CA PRO A 81 -20.05 4.94 12.96
C PRO A 81 -19.28 4.21 11.86
N ARG A 82 -18.88 2.96 12.14
CA ARG A 82 -18.04 2.13 11.27
C ARG A 82 -18.69 1.96 9.89
N GLU A 83 -19.99 1.65 9.82
CA GLU A 83 -20.69 1.38 8.56
C GLU A 83 -20.70 2.58 7.62
N ALA A 84 -20.86 3.79 8.16
CA ALA A 84 -20.87 5.02 7.38
C ALA A 84 -19.48 5.30 6.76
N ARG A 85 -18.41 4.98 7.48
CA ARG A 85 -17.04 5.22 7.01
C ARG A 85 -16.55 4.19 6.02
N PHE A 86 -16.92 2.93 6.22
CA PHE A 86 -16.72 1.90 5.20
C PHE A 86 -17.43 2.26 3.90
N SER A 87 -18.68 2.72 3.97
CA SER A 87 -19.43 3.19 2.80
C SER A 87 -18.76 4.37 2.10
N ARG A 88 -18.19 5.32 2.87
CA ARG A 88 -17.48 6.48 2.32
C ARG A 88 -16.17 6.09 1.61
N ALA A 89 -15.38 5.21 2.22
CA ALA A 89 -14.15 4.69 1.61
C ALA A 89 -14.45 3.87 0.34
N GLU A 90 -15.54 3.08 0.36
CA GLU A 90 -16.02 2.36 -0.81
C GLU A 90 -16.46 3.31 -1.93
N GLU A 91 -17.18 4.39 -1.60
CA GLU A 91 -17.59 5.42 -2.57
C GLU A 91 -16.40 6.17 -3.17
N GLU A 92 -15.37 6.44 -2.38
CA GLU A 92 -14.12 7.04 -2.88
C GLU A 92 -13.42 6.13 -3.89
N ILE A 93 -13.31 4.84 -3.57
CA ILE A 93 -12.73 3.85 -4.49
C ILE A 93 -13.61 3.66 -5.72
N ARG A 94 -14.94 3.64 -5.58
CA ARG A 94 -15.87 3.61 -6.72
C ARG A 94 -15.62 4.77 -7.67
N LYS A 95 -15.58 6.01 -7.17
CA LYS A 95 -15.29 7.22 -7.97
C LYS A 95 -13.92 7.15 -8.62
N TRP A 96 -12.92 6.68 -7.89
CA TRP A 96 -11.58 6.51 -8.43
C TRP A 96 -11.53 5.48 -9.56
N LEU A 97 -12.13 4.30 -9.38
CA LEU A 97 -12.23 3.28 -10.43
C LEU A 97 -12.98 3.78 -11.66
N GLN A 98 -14.06 4.55 -11.47
CA GLN A 98 -14.81 5.20 -12.56
C GLN A 98 -13.94 6.21 -13.31
N SER A 99 -13.15 7.02 -12.60
CA SER A 99 -12.24 8.00 -13.23
C SER A 99 -11.13 7.36 -14.06
N LEU A 100 -10.82 6.08 -13.80
CA LEU A 100 -9.85 5.29 -14.55
C LEU A 100 -10.49 4.43 -15.66
N ASP A 101 -11.82 4.45 -15.79
CA ASP A 101 -12.58 3.54 -16.68
C ASP A 101 -12.32 2.05 -16.38
N LEU A 102 -12.04 1.72 -15.12
CA LEU A 102 -11.76 0.35 -14.65
C LEU A 102 -12.88 -0.20 -13.75
N PHE A 103 -13.97 0.53 -13.60
CA PHE A 103 -15.03 0.16 -12.66
C PHE A 103 -15.71 -1.16 -13.07
N THR A 104 -15.60 -2.14 -12.19
CA THR A 104 -16.41 -3.36 -12.21
C THR A 104 -16.85 -3.69 -10.79
N GLU A 105 -18.02 -4.32 -10.64
CA GLU A 105 -18.54 -4.69 -9.32
C GLU A 105 -17.64 -5.73 -8.62
N GLY A 106 -17.01 -6.61 -9.39
CA GLY A 106 -16.02 -7.57 -8.89
C GLY A 106 -14.78 -6.86 -8.32
N LEU A 107 -14.29 -5.83 -9.01
CA LEU A 107 -13.12 -5.07 -8.56
C LEU A 107 -13.42 -4.24 -7.30
N LEU A 108 -14.60 -3.60 -7.25
CA LEU A 108 -15.03 -2.89 -6.05
C LEU A 108 -15.14 -3.84 -4.85
N ARG A 109 -15.69 -5.05 -5.06
CA ARG A 109 -15.77 -6.08 -4.01
C ARG A 109 -14.39 -6.50 -3.51
N GLY A 110 -13.43 -6.73 -4.40
CA GLY A 110 -12.04 -7.04 -4.01
C GLY A 110 -11.44 -5.93 -3.15
N HIS A 111 -11.64 -4.67 -3.56
CA HIS A 111 -11.16 -3.53 -2.77
C HIS A 111 -11.87 -3.41 -1.42
N ARG A 112 -13.15 -3.79 -1.29
CA ARG A 112 -13.86 -3.78 -0.01
C ARG A 112 -13.21 -4.71 1.04
N GLU A 113 -12.79 -5.90 0.63
CA GLU A 113 -12.05 -6.81 1.50
C GLU A 113 -10.68 -6.23 1.90
N GLN A 114 -9.98 -5.65 0.93
CA GLN A 114 -8.70 -4.98 1.15
C GLN A 114 -8.82 -3.83 2.17
N ILE A 115 -9.81 -2.94 2.00
CA ILE A 115 -10.10 -1.85 2.93
C ILE A 115 -10.39 -2.41 4.31
N SER A 116 -11.17 -3.48 4.42
CA SER A 116 -11.51 -4.07 5.72
C SER A 116 -10.29 -4.52 6.50
N VAL A 117 -9.39 -5.26 5.85
CA VAL A 117 -8.13 -5.71 6.46
C VAL A 117 -7.24 -4.54 6.87
N LEU A 118 -7.18 -3.49 6.04
CA LEU A 118 -6.38 -2.30 6.31
C LEU A 118 -6.95 -1.43 7.43
N VAL A 119 -8.26 -1.21 7.45
CA VAL A 119 -8.94 -0.46 8.52
C VAL A 119 -8.74 -1.14 9.86
N GLU A 120 -8.86 -2.47 9.93
CA GLU A 120 -8.57 -3.24 11.16
C GLU A 120 -7.14 -3.00 11.63
N HIS A 121 -6.16 -3.12 10.73
CA HIS A 121 -4.76 -2.89 11.03
C HIS A 121 -4.48 -1.46 11.54
N TYR A 122 -4.94 -0.45 10.80
CA TYR A 122 -4.71 0.95 11.18
C TYR A 122 -5.45 1.34 12.45
N SER A 123 -6.63 0.77 12.72
CA SER A 123 -7.37 1.05 13.95
C SER A 123 -6.60 0.62 15.19
N VAL A 124 -5.86 -0.50 15.12
CA VAL A 124 -5.00 -0.94 16.23
C VAL A 124 -3.77 -0.04 16.32
N LEU A 125 -3.10 0.25 15.20
CA LEU A 125 -1.91 1.12 15.20
C LEU A 125 -2.18 2.54 15.70
N LEU A 126 -3.34 3.12 15.38
CA LEU A 126 -3.69 4.47 15.80
C LEU A 126 -3.91 4.57 17.32
N ARG A 127 -4.23 3.46 18.00
CA ARG A 127 -4.48 3.41 19.45
C ARG A 127 -3.21 3.22 20.28
N GLU A 128 -2.17 2.65 19.68
CA GLU A 128 -0.93 2.35 20.40
C GLU A 128 -0.05 3.59 20.56
N GLU A 129 0.69 3.65 21.67
CA GLU A 129 1.67 4.71 21.89
C GLU A 129 3.00 4.35 21.21
N GLY A 130 3.58 5.29 20.45
CA GLY A 130 4.84 5.05 19.76
C GLY A 130 5.52 6.31 19.23
N ASP A 131 6.82 6.16 18.97
CA ASP A 131 7.70 7.19 18.42
C ASP A 131 8.09 6.93 16.96
N ALA A 132 7.98 5.69 16.51
CA ALA A 132 8.26 5.27 15.14
C ALA A 132 7.32 4.13 14.69
N TYR A 133 7.15 3.99 13.37
CA TYR A 133 6.30 2.94 12.78
C TYR A 133 6.68 1.51 13.20
N PRO A 134 7.98 1.11 13.25
CA PRO A 134 8.36 -0.22 13.76
C PRO A 134 7.97 -0.44 15.23
N SER A 135 8.05 0.61 16.06
CA SER A 135 7.65 0.57 17.47
C SER A 135 6.14 0.32 17.61
N LEU A 136 5.32 0.98 16.78
CA LEU A 136 3.87 0.77 16.73
C LEU A 136 3.53 -0.68 16.33
N LEU A 137 4.20 -1.21 15.30
CA LEU A 137 3.99 -2.58 14.84
C LEU A 137 4.31 -3.61 15.94
N ARG A 138 5.44 -3.45 16.65
CA ARG A 138 5.82 -4.34 17.77
C ARG A 138 4.79 -4.35 18.89
N ARG A 139 4.16 -3.21 19.18
CA ARG A 139 3.16 -3.08 20.24
C ARG A 139 1.83 -3.72 19.84
N CYS A 140 1.40 -3.49 18.59
CA CYS A 140 0.18 -4.08 18.03
C CYS A 140 0.28 -5.59 17.85
N TYR A 141 1.44 -6.06 17.36
CA TYR A 141 1.70 -7.44 17.02
C TYR A 141 2.79 -7.97 17.94
N ARG A 142 2.39 -8.70 18.99
CA ARG A 142 3.30 -9.19 20.03
C ARG A 142 4.37 -10.11 19.47
N THR A 143 4.02 -10.90 18.45
CA THR A 143 4.94 -11.84 17.82
C THR A 143 5.10 -11.59 16.33
N ARG A 144 6.24 -12.04 15.79
CA ARG A 144 6.49 -12.11 14.34
C ARG A 144 5.39 -12.88 13.60
N GLN A 145 4.83 -13.92 14.21
CA GLN A 145 3.77 -14.75 13.62
C GLN A 145 2.45 -13.98 13.48
N ASP A 146 2.09 -13.15 14.47
CA ASP A 146 0.87 -12.33 14.44
C ASP A 146 0.94 -11.34 13.28
N TYR A 147 2.09 -10.67 13.12
CA TYR A 147 2.29 -9.73 12.04
C TYR A 147 2.28 -10.41 10.66
N GLN A 148 2.93 -11.57 10.55
CA GLN A 148 2.90 -12.38 9.33
C GLN A 148 1.48 -12.87 8.99
N ALA A 149 0.65 -13.18 9.99
CA ALA A 149 -0.74 -13.57 9.76
C ALA A 149 -1.56 -12.41 9.17
N TYR A 150 -1.35 -11.19 9.68
CA TYR A 150 -1.91 -9.98 9.06
C TYR A 150 -1.45 -9.82 7.61
N LEU A 151 -0.14 -9.94 7.34
CA LEU A 151 0.40 -9.78 5.99
C LEU A 151 -0.17 -10.82 5.01
N ARG A 152 -0.38 -12.07 5.45
CA ARG A 152 -1.05 -13.10 4.63
C ARG A 152 -2.50 -12.74 4.31
N ARG A 153 -3.25 -12.18 5.27
CA ARG A 153 -4.62 -11.69 5.03
C ARG A 153 -4.64 -10.54 4.02
N LEU A 154 -3.69 -9.61 4.14
CA LEU A 154 -3.56 -8.51 3.19
C LEU A 154 -3.18 -9.01 1.79
N GLU A 155 -2.25 -9.96 1.69
CA GLU A 155 -1.86 -10.56 0.41
C GLU A 155 -3.03 -11.28 -0.27
N ALA A 156 -3.85 -11.99 0.49
CA ALA A 156 -5.05 -12.64 -0.03
C ALA A 156 -6.04 -11.62 -0.59
N ALA A 157 -6.27 -10.51 0.11
CA ALA A 157 -7.14 -9.43 -0.35
C ALA A 157 -6.56 -8.70 -1.59
N ASP A 158 -5.26 -8.44 -1.61
CA ASP A 158 -4.56 -7.86 -2.77
C ASP A 158 -4.66 -8.78 -3.99
N ARG A 159 -4.56 -10.10 -3.78
CA ARG A 159 -4.72 -11.10 -4.86
C ARG A 159 -6.14 -11.12 -5.42
N ALA A 160 -7.15 -11.03 -4.56
CA ALA A 160 -8.54 -10.95 -5.01
C ALA A 160 -8.78 -9.75 -5.94
N VAL A 161 -8.17 -8.60 -5.65
CA VAL A 161 -8.20 -7.39 -6.51
C VAL A 161 -7.44 -7.63 -7.83
N ALA A 162 -6.29 -8.29 -7.77
CA ALA A 162 -5.46 -8.58 -8.93
C ALA A 162 -6.12 -9.57 -9.91
N ASP A 163 -6.82 -10.58 -9.39
CA ASP A 163 -7.53 -11.58 -10.19
C ASP A 163 -8.67 -10.95 -11.02
N GLN A 164 -9.28 -9.86 -10.53
CA GLN A 164 -10.27 -9.08 -11.28
C GLN A 164 -9.66 -8.26 -12.44
N HIS A 165 -8.35 -8.01 -12.43
CA HIS A 165 -7.62 -7.30 -13.50
C HIS A 165 -7.03 -8.24 -14.57
N GLY A 166 -7.01 -9.55 -14.33
CA GLY A 166 -6.19 -10.54 -15.02
C GLY A 166 -6.63 -10.95 -16.43
N HIS A 167 -6.87 -10.00 -17.35
CA HIS A 167 -7.33 -10.32 -18.72
C HIS A 167 -6.20 -10.47 -19.75
N THR A 168 -4.95 -10.09 -19.46
CA THR A 168 -3.84 -10.11 -20.45
C THR A 168 -2.52 -10.60 -19.86
N PRO A 169 -1.70 -11.41 -20.57
CA PRO A 169 -0.41 -11.91 -20.09
C PRO A 169 0.57 -10.83 -19.60
N GLU A 170 0.54 -9.63 -20.19
CA GLU A 170 1.37 -8.49 -19.79
C GLU A 170 0.98 -7.93 -18.41
N ILE A 171 -0.32 -7.90 -18.12
CA ILE A 171 -0.85 -7.49 -16.81
C ILE A 171 -0.42 -8.50 -15.75
N TRP A 172 -0.52 -9.80 -16.06
CA TRP A 172 0.00 -10.87 -15.19
C TRP A 172 1.50 -10.80 -14.94
N GLY A 173 2.29 -10.35 -15.92
CA GLY A 173 3.72 -10.10 -15.74
C GLY A 173 4.00 -8.96 -14.77
N ARG A 174 3.26 -7.84 -14.89
CA ARG A 174 3.37 -6.70 -13.98
C ARG A 174 2.91 -7.02 -12.56
N LEU A 175 1.77 -7.69 -12.41
CA LEU A 175 1.23 -8.12 -11.11
C LEU A 175 2.18 -9.08 -10.40
N ARG A 176 2.83 -10.00 -11.12
CA ARG A 176 3.86 -10.87 -10.54
C ARG A 176 5.11 -10.10 -10.09
N ALA A 177 5.57 -9.15 -10.90
CA ALA A 177 6.72 -8.31 -10.55
C ALA A 177 6.41 -7.44 -9.31
N GLU A 178 5.19 -6.94 -9.20
CA GLU A 178 4.67 -6.15 -8.08
C GLU A 178 4.63 -7.00 -6.81
N LYS A 179 3.99 -8.17 -6.89
CA LYS A 179 3.90 -9.11 -5.79
C LYS A 179 5.28 -9.48 -5.24
N ALA A 180 6.21 -9.88 -6.11
CA ALA A 180 7.57 -10.20 -5.69
C ALA A 180 8.29 -9.02 -5.02
N GLN A 181 8.03 -7.79 -5.48
CA GLN A 181 8.61 -6.59 -4.88
C GLN A 181 8.00 -6.30 -3.50
N VAL A 182 6.68 -6.46 -3.36
CA VAL A 182 5.97 -6.30 -2.09
C VAL A 182 6.47 -7.34 -1.08
N GLU A 183 6.55 -8.61 -1.45
CA GLU A 183 7.06 -9.69 -0.60
C GLU A 183 8.48 -9.41 -0.09
N GLU A 184 9.38 -8.98 -0.98
CA GLU A 184 10.74 -8.61 -0.63
C GLU A 184 10.80 -7.45 0.38
N LEU A 185 10.00 -6.40 0.16
CA LEU A 185 9.94 -5.25 1.06
C LEU A 185 9.32 -5.62 2.41
N ARG A 186 8.27 -6.45 2.42
CA ARG A 186 7.64 -6.94 3.65
C ARG A 186 8.56 -7.87 4.43
N ARG A 187 9.39 -8.68 3.77
CA ARG A 187 10.41 -9.48 4.44
C ARG A 187 11.41 -8.60 5.20
N LYS A 188 11.94 -7.57 4.54
CA LYS A 188 12.86 -6.59 5.16
C LYS A 188 12.20 -5.84 6.32
N GLU A 189 10.93 -5.49 6.18
CA GLU A 189 10.16 -4.86 7.26
C GLU A 189 10.00 -5.79 8.46
N ILE A 190 9.65 -7.07 8.24
CA ILE A 190 9.58 -8.07 9.31
C ILE A 190 10.94 -8.19 10.02
N GLU A 191 12.05 -8.25 9.30
CA GLU A 191 13.40 -8.34 9.88
C GLU A 191 13.77 -7.09 10.70
N GLN A 192 13.35 -5.90 10.25
CA GLN A 192 13.55 -4.66 10.98
C GLN A 192 12.71 -4.59 12.27
N VAL A 193 11.46 -5.05 12.19
CA VAL A 193 10.52 -5.04 13.32
C VAL A 193 10.81 -6.18 14.29
N TYR A 194 11.24 -7.36 13.82
CA TYR A 194 11.54 -8.53 14.67
C TYR A 194 12.91 -9.10 14.26
N PRO A 195 14.00 -8.48 14.70
CA PRO A 195 15.34 -9.02 14.47
C PRO A 195 15.44 -10.37 15.16
N GLU A 196 16.07 -11.33 14.50
CA GLU A 196 16.40 -12.60 15.13
C GLU A 196 17.48 -12.32 16.18
N ASP A 197 17.22 -12.71 17.44
CA ASP A 197 18.23 -12.69 18.49
C ASP A 197 19.42 -13.54 18.01
N ARG A 198 20.56 -12.89 17.77
CA ARG A 198 21.83 -13.54 17.42
C ARG A 198 22.66 -13.77 18.65
#